data_AF-C0ITL0-F1
#
_entry.id   AF-C0ITL0-F1
#
_cell.length_a   1.000
_cell.length_b   1.000
_cell.length_c   1.000
_cell.angle_alpha   90.00
_cell.angle_beta   90.00
_cell.angle_gamma   90.00
#
_symmetry.space_group_name_H-M   'P 1'
#
loop_
_entity.id
_entity.type
_entity.pdbx_description
1 polymer ?
#
loop_
_entity_poly.entity_id
_entity_poly.type
_entity_poly.pdbx_seq_one_letter_code
_entity_poly.pdbx_strand_id
1 'polypeptide(L)'
;MGRKLDLSKLTDEEAKHVWEVVQRDFDLRKKEEERLEDLKCKIDQESSKREFLTHQSHLNETHCVHCLQPFKFLLNSKRQCLDCHFYTCKSCSRYNKREQGWVCDPCRLSRVVKIGSLEWYYEHVRSRFKRFGSAKVLQSLYGRLQPEQKGEFGTPRSSRQSLQPARHQQ
;
A
#
# COMPACT_ATOMS: atom_id res chain seq x y z
N MET A 1 27.91 -17.86 4.98
CA MET A 1 26.74 -18.76 5.19
C MET A 1 25.99 -18.29 6.43
N GLY A 2 24.70 -17.96 6.33
CA GLY A 2 23.93 -17.45 7.47
C GLY A 2 23.46 -18.59 8.38
N ARG A 3 23.56 -18.43 9.71
CA ARG A 3 23.08 -19.44 10.68
C ARG A 3 21.60 -19.71 10.45
N LYS A 4 21.24 -20.99 10.27
CA LYS A 4 19.85 -21.44 10.15
C LYS A 4 19.19 -21.32 11.53
N LEU A 5 17.93 -20.89 11.56
CA LEU A 5 17.14 -20.87 12.79
C LEU A 5 16.81 -22.32 13.15
N ASP A 6 17.34 -22.80 14.26
CA ASP A 6 17.06 -24.14 14.79
C ASP A 6 15.86 -24.08 15.74
N LEU A 7 14.80 -24.80 15.38
CA LEU A 7 13.58 -24.94 16.17
C LEU A 7 13.38 -26.38 16.66
N SER A 8 14.38 -27.27 16.55
CA SER A 8 14.26 -28.69 16.91
C SER A 8 13.89 -28.92 18.38
N LYS A 9 14.18 -27.94 19.25
CA LYS A 9 13.94 -28.04 20.70
C LYS A 9 12.49 -27.81 21.15
N LEU A 10 11.62 -27.27 20.30
CA LEU A 10 10.22 -27.07 20.69
C LEU A 10 9.48 -28.41 20.68
N THR A 11 8.57 -28.63 21.62
CA THR A 11 7.62 -29.75 21.52
C THR A 11 6.66 -29.55 20.34
N ASP A 12 5.87 -30.56 20.00
CA ASP A 12 4.91 -30.44 18.90
C ASP A 12 3.74 -29.51 19.25
N GLU A 13 3.33 -29.46 20.52
CA GLU A 13 2.34 -28.52 21.03
C GLU A 13 2.85 -27.08 20.94
N GLU A 14 4.09 -26.84 21.34
CA GLU A 14 4.75 -25.52 21.23
C GLU A 14 4.91 -25.11 19.76
N ALA A 15 5.36 -26.03 18.90
CA ALA A 15 5.53 -25.77 17.47
C ALA A 15 4.19 -25.45 16.79
N LYS A 16 3.11 -26.17 17.15
CA LYS A 16 1.75 -25.89 16.69
C LYS A 16 1.30 -24.50 17.14
N HIS A 17 1.51 -24.15 18.39
CA HIS A 17 1.16 -22.82 18.90
C HIS A 17 1.91 -21.70 18.16
N VAL A 18 3.22 -21.86 17.94
CA VAL A 18 4.02 -20.90 17.16
C VAL A 18 3.50 -20.79 15.72
N TRP A 19 3.10 -21.91 15.10
CA TRP A 19 2.50 -21.89 13.76
C TRP A 19 1.21 -21.06 13.72
N GLU A 20 0.33 -21.19 14.71
CA GLU A 20 -0.91 -20.41 14.81
C GLU A 20 -0.63 -18.91 14.97
N VAL A 21 0.39 -18.53 15.76
CA VAL A 21 0.84 -17.14 15.88
C VAL A 21 1.36 -16.62 14.54
N VAL A 22 2.16 -17.43 13.83
CA VAL A 22 2.69 -17.08 12.51
C VAL A 22 1.55 -16.87 11.50
N GLN A 23 0.54 -17.73 11.47
CA GLN A 23 -0.63 -17.56 10.58
C GLN A 23 -1.33 -16.22 10.82
N ARG A 24 -1.55 -15.83 12.08
CA ARG A 24 -2.16 -14.53 12.40
C ARG A 24 -1.32 -13.34 11.93
N ASP A 25 0.02 -13.43 11.97
CA ASP A 25 0.89 -12.40 11.40
C ASP A 25 0.80 -12.33 9.87
N PHE A 26 0.69 -13.48 9.19
CA PHE A 26 0.45 -13.51 7.74
C PHE A 26 -0.90 -12.87 7.37
N ASP A 27 -1.97 -13.20 8.09
CA ASP A 27 -3.29 -12.61 7.88
C ASP A 27 -3.29 -11.11 8.13
N LEU A 28 -2.60 -10.66 9.19
CA LEU A 28 -2.45 -9.23 9.49
C LEU A 28 -1.74 -8.50 8.34
N ARG A 29 -0.63 -9.05 7.85
CA ARG A 29 0.14 -8.46 6.74
C ARG A 29 -0.66 -8.40 5.46
N LYS A 30 -1.38 -9.47 5.13
CA LYS A 30 -2.24 -9.53 3.94
C LYS A 30 -3.33 -8.46 4.00
N LYS A 31 -4.02 -8.34 5.14
CA LYS A 31 -5.03 -7.30 5.35
C LYS A 31 -4.47 -5.89 5.19
N GLU A 32 -3.26 -5.64 5.69
CA GLU A 32 -2.62 -4.33 5.53
C GLU A 32 -2.20 -4.04 4.08
N GLU A 33 -1.69 -5.06 3.37
CA GLU A 33 -1.38 -4.95 1.94
C GLU A 33 -2.63 -4.63 1.12
N GLU A 34 -3.71 -5.38 1.32
CA GLU A 34 -5.01 -5.15 0.67
C GLU A 34 -5.56 -3.76 0.99
N ARG A 35 -5.48 -3.32 2.26
CA ARG A 35 -5.92 -1.98 2.68
C ARG A 35 -5.13 -0.88 1.97
N LEU A 36 -3.80 -1.02 1.85
CA LEU A 36 -2.97 -0.04 1.15
C LEU A 36 -3.23 -0.03 -0.35
N GLU A 37 -3.47 -1.19 -0.95
CA GLU A 37 -3.75 -1.32 -2.38
C GLU A 37 -5.11 -0.69 -2.76
N ASP A 38 -6.15 -0.93 -1.97
CA ASP A 38 -7.45 -0.26 -2.15
C ASP A 38 -7.33 1.26 -2.10
N LEU A 39 -6.54 1.78 -1.16
CA LEU A 39 -6.30 3.22 -1.07
C LEU A 39 -5.52 3.78 -2.26
N LYS A 40 -4.51 3.07 -2.77
CA LYS A 40 -3.77 3.47 -3.98
C LYS A 40 -4.69 3.49 -5.20
N CYS A 41 -5.50 2.44 -5.38
CA CYS A 41 -6.46 2.37 -6.47
C CYS A 41 -7.44 3.56 -6.44
N LYS A 42 -7.95 3.95 -5.26
CA LYS A 42 -8.79 5.15 -5.10
C LYS A 42 -8.07 6.45 -5.48
N ILE A 43 -6.78 6.57 -5.15
CA ILE A 43 -5.96 7.72 -5.52
C ILE A 43 -5.77 7.77 -7.04
N ASP A 44 -5.45 6.62 -7.66
CA ASP A 44 -5.20 6.51 -9.10
C ASP A 44 -6.46 6.76 -9.94
N GLN A 45 -7.63 6.34 -9.45
CA GLN A 45 -8.92 6.67 -10.07
C GLN A 45 -9.16 8.18 -10.07
N GLU A 46 -8.92 8.86 -8.95
CA GLU A 46 -9.11 10.31 -8.86
C GLU A 46 -8.04 11.10 -9.64
N SER A 47 -6.80 10.60 -9.74
CA SER A 47 -5.78 11.24 -10.61
C SER A 47 -6.15 11.12 -12.08
N SER A 48 -6.57 9.93 -12.53
CA SER A 48 -6.98 9.67 -13.92
C SER A 48 -8.18 10.54 -14.32
N LYS A 49 -9.17 10.65 -13.43
CA LYS A 49 -10.31 11.55 -13.60
C LYS A 49 -9.86 13.01 -13.72
N ARG A 50 -8.92 13.45 -12.89
CA ARG A 50 -8.40 14.82 -12.93
C ARG A 50 -7.65 15.09 -14.24
N GLU A 51 -6.85 14.17 -14.74
CA GLU A 51 -6.14 14.29 -16.02
C GLU A 51 -7.12 14.52 -17.18
N PHE A 52 -8.21 13.75 -17.22
CA PHE A 52 -9.28 13.95 -18.20
C PHE A 52 -9.90 15.36 -18.12
N LEU A 53 -10.12 15.87 -16.91
CA LEU A 53 -10.76 17.17 -16.67
C LEU A 53 -9.83 18.36 -16.91
N THR A 54 -8.51 18.19 -16.76
CA THR A 54 -7.54 19.28 -17.01
C THR A 54 -7.49 19.73 -18.47
N HIS A 55 -7.98 18.92 -19.40
CA HIS A 55 -8.16 19.33 -20.80
C HIS A 55 -9.32 20.34 -20.99
N GLN A 56 -10.18 20.54 -19.98
CA GLN A 56 -11.25 21.53 -19.99
C GLN A 56 -10.83 22.75 -19.15
N SER A 57 -10.11 23.68 -19.79
CA SER A 57 -9.21 24.67 -19.16
C SER A 57 -9.80 25.60 -18.08
N HIS A 58 -11.11 25.64 -17.84
CA HIS A 58 -11.74 26.52 -16.85
C HIS A 58 -12.71 25.84 -15.89
N LEU A 59 -12.85 24.50 -15.95
CA LEU A 59 -13.85 23.81 -15.13
C LEU A 59 -13.60 24.02 -13.63
N ASN A 60 -12.35 24.01 -13.19
CA ASN A 60 -12.00 24.16 -11.78
C ASN A 60 -12.18 25.59 -11.23
N GLU A 61 -12.37 26.59 -12.09
CA GLU A 61 -12.65 27.95 -11.64
C GLU A 61 -14.07 28.05 -11.08
N THR A 62 -15.00 27.28 -11.66
CA THR A 62 -16.44 27.33 -11.41
C THR A 62 -16.99 26.09 -10.69
N HIS A 63 -16.29 24.95 -10.74
CA HIS A 63 -16.72 23.67 -10.16
C HIS A 63 -15.64 23.02 -9.29
N CYS A 64 -16.09 22.24 -8.29
CA CYS A 64 -15.20 21.39 -7.50
C CYS A 64 -14.54 20.34 -8.40
N VAL A 65 -13.21 20.20 -8.35
CA VAL A 65 -12.49 19.23 -9.20
C VAL A 65 -12.90 17.77 -8.95
N HIS A 66 -13.40 17.45 -7.74
CA HIS A 66 -13.73 16.07 -7.36
C HIS A 66 -15.20 15.73 -7.61
N CYS A 67 -16.15 16.48 -7.06
CA CYS A 67 -17.57 16.15 -7.23
C CYS A 67 -18.23 16.81 -8.44
N LEU A 68 -17.50 17.67 -9.16
CA LEU A 68 -17.98 18.43 -10.33
C LEU A 68 -19.21 19.29 -10.06
N GLN A 69 -19.54 19.55 -8.79
CA GLN A 69 -20.61 20.45 -8.42
C GLN A 69 -20.15 21.91 -8.52
N PRO A 70 -21.00 22.82 -9.04
CA PRO A 70 -20.66 24.23 -9.16
C PRO A 70 -20.47 24.85 -7.78
N PHE A 71 -19.51 25.77 -7.68
CA PHE A 71 -19.37 26.63 -6.51
C PHE A 71 -20.56 27.58 -6.45
N LYS A 72 -21.16 27.66 -5.26
CA LYS A 72 -22.26 28.59 -4.96
C LYS A 72 -21.89 29.35 -3.72
N PHE A 73 -22.11 30.67 -3.74
CA PHE A 73 -21.89 31.53 -2.59
C PHE A 73 -22.66 30.96 -1.36
N LEU A 74 -22.00 30.90 -0.21
CA LEU A 74 -22.47 30.37 1.09
C LEU A 74 -22.71 28.86 1.22
N LEU A 75 -23.25 28.17 0.22
CA LEU A 75 -23.56 26.72 0.33
C LEU A 75 -22.39 25.82 -0.06
N ASN A 76 -21.64 26.20 -1.09
CA ASN A 76 -20.50 25.46 -1.62
C ASN A 76 -19.30 26.40 -1.81
N SER A 77 -18.82 26.95 -0.69
CA SER A 77 -17.67 27.85 -0.67
C SER A 77 -16.44 27.19 -1.31
N LYS A 78 -15.77 27.94 -2.19
CA LYS A 78 -14.53 27.56 -2.87
C LYS A 78 -13.36 27.48 -1.89
N ARG A 79 -12.58 26.40 -1.94
CA ARG A 79 -11.40 26.17 -1.10
C ARG A 79 -10.25 25.62 -1.92
N GLN A 80 -9.06 26.20 -1.79
CA GLN A 80 -7.89 25.71 -2.50
C GLN A 80 -7.16 24.64 -1.68
N CYS A 81 -6.85 23.50 -2.30
CA CYS A 81 -6.04 22.45 -1.68
C CYS A 81 -4.57 22.90 -1.57
N LEU A 82 -3.95 22.69 -0.41
CA LEU A 82 -2.52 22.98 -0.20
C LEU A 82 -1.59 22.12 -1.06
N ASP A 83 -1.98 20.88 -1.36
CA ASP A 83 -1.09 19.91 -2.03
C ASP A 83 -1.14 20.01 -3.55
N CYS A 84 -2.35 20.06 -4.12
CA CYS A 84 -2.54 20.03 -5.57
C CYS A 84 -2.94 21.39 -6.17
N HIS A 85 -3.23 22.39 -5.32
CA HIS A 85 -3.66 23.73 -5.72
C HIS A 85 -5.00 23.83 -6.48
N PHE A 86 -5.74 22.74 -6.65
CA PHE A 86 -7.10 22.75 -7.21
C PHE A 86 -8.13 23.25 -6.20
N TYR A 87 -9.19 23.85 -6.74
CA TYR A 87 -10.34 24.27 -5.97
C TYR A 87 -11.32 23.12 -5.70
N THR A 88 -11.80 23.08 -4.47
CA THR A 88 -12.68 22.04 -3.93
C THR A 88 -13.82 22.64 -3.12
N CYS A 89 -14.91 21.88 -2.95
CA CYS A 89 -16.01 22.25 -2.08
C CYS A 89 -15.75 21.82 -0.62
N LYS A 90 -16.69 22.16 0.27
CA LYS A 90 -16.58 21.78 1.69
C LYS A 90 -16.58 20.29 1.93
N SER A 91 -17.38 19.54 1.18
CA SER A 91 -17.55 18.10 1.37
C SER A 91 -16.33 17.30 0.92
N CYS A 92 -15.59 17.78 -0.08
CA CYS A 92 -14.41 17.13 -0.66
C CYS A 92 -13.07 17.60 -0.05
N SER A 93 -13.11 18.37 1.03
CA SER A 93 -11.92 18.91 1.69
C SER A 93 -12.07 18.91 3.21
N ARG A 94 -10.95 18.96 3.92
CA ARG A 94 -10.93 19.21 5.38
C ARG A 94 -9.79 20.15 5.71
N TYR A 95 -9.99 20.88 6.80
CA TYR A 95 -9.00 21.83 7.30
C TYR A 95 -7.91 21.09 8.06
N ASN A 96 -6.67 21.34 7.69
CA ASN A 96 -5.49 20.90 8.41
C ASN A 96 -5.08 22.02 9.39
N LYS A 97 -5.25 21.77 10.69
CA LYS A 97 -4.93 22.73 11.74
C LYS A 97 -3.43 23.04 11.85
N ARG A 98 -2.55 22.09 11.53
CA ARG A 98 -1.10 22.26 11.66
C ARG A 98 -0.53 23.15 10.55
N GLU A 99 -1.00 22.95 9.33
CA GLU A 99 -0.58 23.72 8.15
C GLU A 99 -1.49 24.92 7.86
N GLN A 100 -2.50 25.15 8.72
CA GLN A 100 -3.47 26.25 8.62
C GLN A 100 -4.16 26.39 7.25
N GLY A 101 -4.48 25.28 6.58
CA GLY A 101 -5.11 25.33 5.25
C GLY A 101 -5.97 24.11 4.92
N TRP A 102 -6.57 24.12 3.73
CA TRP A 102 -7.47 23.05 3.28
C TRP A 102 -6.73 22.00 2.48
N VAL A 103 -7.05 20.73 2.71
CA VAL A 103 -6.52 19.60 1.93
C VAL A 103 -7.70 18.79 1.40
N CYS A 104 -7.70 18.50 0.10
CA CYS A 104 -8.73 17.68 -0.52
C CYS A 104 -8.64 16.22 -0.08
N ASP A 105 -9.73 15.48 -0.20
CA ASP A 105 -9.78 14.10 0.28
C ASP A 105 -8.81 13.17 -0.45
N PRO A 106 -8.62 13.24 -1.78
CA PRO A 106 -7.59 12.45 -2.46
C PRO A 106 -6.18 12.75 -1.97
N CYS A 107 -5.79 14.02 -1.84
CA CYS A 107 -4.46 14.38 -1.31
C CYS A 107 -4.27 13.94 0.14
N ARG A 108 -5.33 13.98 0.97
CA ARG A 108 -5.30 13.42 2.33
C ARG A 108 -5.04 11.92 2.31
N LEU A 109 -5.73 11.17 1.44
CA LEU A 109 -5.51 9.74 1.26
C LEU A 109 -4.07 9.47 0.78
N SER A 110 -3.55 10.26 -0.16
CA SER A 110 -2.15 10.16 -0.58
C SER A 110 -1.16 10.34 0.57
N ARG A 111 -1.40 11.30 1.48
CA ARG A 111 -0.59 11.47 2.70
C ARG A 111 -0.66 10.24 3.61
N VAL A 112 -1.86 9.67 3.79
CA VAL A 112 -2.07 8.45 4.60
C VAL A 112 -1.31 7.27 4.01
N VAL A 113 -1.40 7.05 2.69
CA VAL A 113 -0.66 5.96 2.01
C VAL A 113 0.85 6.19 2.09
N LYS A 114 1.32 7.42 1.85
CA LYS A 114 2.75 7.77 1.91
C LYS A 114 3.37 7.49 3.28
N ILE A 115 2.65 7.81 4.36
CA ILE A 115 3.12 7.57 5.73
C ILE A 115 2.90 6.11 6.14
N GLY A 116 1.70 5.60 5.89
CA GLY A 116 1.25 4.27 6.33
C GLY A 116 1.92 3.11 5.60
N SER A 117 2.44 3.31 4.39
CA SER A 117 3.22 2.29 3.68
C SER A 117 4.52 1.94 4.40
N LEU A 118 5.04 2.85 5.24
CA LEU A 118 6.30 2.69 5.97
C LEU A 118 7.45 2.23 5.05
N GLU A 119 7.50 2.76 3.83
CA GLU A 119 8.49 2.35 2.81
C GLU A 119 9.92 2.41 3.35
N TRP A 120 10.28 3.50 4.04
CA TRP A 120 11.58 3.65 4.67
C TRP A 120 11.91 2.46 5.59
N TYR A 121 10.98 1.99 6.41
CA TYR A 121 11.22 0.87 7.32
C TYR A 121 11.38 -0.44 6.54
N TYR A 122 10.46 -0.72 5.61
CA TYR A 122 10.46 -1.98 4.87
C TYR A 122 11.65 -2.10 3.89
N GLU A 123 12.13 -1.00 3.31
CA GLU A 123 13.36 -0.97 2.53
C GLU A 123 14.58 -1.31 3.39
N HIS A 124 14.70 -0.71 4.58
CA HIS A 124 15.80 -1.00 5.51
C HIS A 124 15.75 -2.45 6.04
N VAL A 125 14.55 -3.01 6.22
CA VAL A 125 14.39 -4.43 6.58
C VAL A 125 14.80 -5.33 5.41
N ARG A 126 14.34 -5.04 4.19
CA ARG A 126 14.65 -5.80 2.97
C ARG A 126 16.14 -5.75 2.61
N SER A 127 16.82 -4.64 2.89
CA SER A 127 18.26 -4.51 2.64
C SER A 127 19.11 -5.34 3.61
N ARG A 128 18.65 -5.53 4.85
CA ARG A 128 19.33 -6.34 5.87
C ARG A 128 18.95 -7.82 5.85
N PHE A 129 17.71 -8.13 5.50
CA PHE A 129 17.16 -9.48 5.61
C PHE A 129 16.44 -9.91 4.34
N LYS A 130 16.72 -11.14 3.88
CA LYS A 130 16.07 -11.70 2.69
C LYS A 130 14.57 -11.96 2.86
N ARG A 131 14.10 -12.11 4.10
CA ARG A 131 12.71 -12.44 4.46
C ARG A 131 12.39 -11.82 5.83
N PHE A 132 11.13 -11.49 6.06
CA PHE A 132 10.67 -11.07 7.38
C PHE A 132 10.61 -12.25 8.37
N GLY A 133 10.51 -11.93 9.66
CA GLY A 133 10.62 -12.88 10.77
C GLY A 133 9.72 -14.11 10.61
N SER A 134 8.41 -13.92 10.48
CA SER A 134 7.45 -15.03 10.42
C SER A 134 7.63 -15.89 9.17
N ALA A 135 8.04 -15.34 8.02
CA ALA A 135 8.42 -16.12 6.86
C ALA A 135 9.67 -16.99 7.11
N LYS A 136 10.64 -16.49 7.89
CA LYS A 136 11.82 -17.27 8.30
C LYS A 136 11.45 -18.38 9.30
N VAL A 137 10.55 -18.09 10.24
CA VAL A 137 10.05 -19.08 11.22
C VAL A 137 9.24 -20.17 10.52
N LEU A 138 8.32 -19.80 9.64
CA LEU A 138 7.49 -20.73 8.87
C LEU A 138 8.35 -21.72 8.07
N GLN A 139 9.40 -21.23 7.40
CA GLN A 139 10.33 -22.10 6.67
C GLN A 139 11.05 -23.10 7.60
N SER A 140 11.41 -22.68 8.82
CA SER A 140 12.06 -23.58 9.77
C SER A 140 11.09 -24.62 10.35
N LEU A 141 9.85 -24.22 10.65
CA LEU A 141 8.78 -25.13 11.08
C LEU A 141 8.47 -26.20 10.02
N TYR A 142 8.34 -25.83 8.74
CA TYR A 142 8.17 -26.83 7.66
C TYR A 142 9.37 -27.78 7.57
N GLY A 143 10.57 -27.30 7.83
CA GLY A 143 11.78 -28.13 7.87
C GLY A 143 11.82 -29.14 9.03
N ARG A 144 10.98 -28.99 10.07
CA ARG A 144 10.77 -30.03 11.10
C ARG A 144 9.89 -31.16 10.60
N LEU A 145 8.85 -30.83 9.81
CA LEU A 145 7.85 -31.78 9.31
C LEU A 145 8.37 -32.64 8.15
N GLN A 146 9.45 -32.21 7.48
CA GLN A 146 10.10 -33.00 6.42
C GLN A 146 11.58 -33.25 6.74
N PRO A 147 11.91 -34.31 7.48
CA PRO A 147 13.30 -34.73 7.68
C PRO A 147 13.97 -35.27 6.40
N GLU A 148 13.21 -35.83 5.45
CA GLU A 148 13.71 -36.72 4.38
C GLU A 148 13.65 -36.20 2.93
N GLN A 149 13.83 -34.90 2.68
CA GLN A 149 14.12 -34.41 1.32
C GLN A 149 15.23 -33.35 1.34
N LYS A 150 16.43 -33.77 1.75
CA LYS A 150 17.67 -33.03 1.52
C LYS A 150 18.57 -33.80 0.54
N GLY A 151 18.02 -34.08 -0.64
CA GLY A 151 18.78 -34.40 -1.84
C GLY A 151 18.28 -33.47 -2.95
N GLU A 152 19.13 -32.54 -3.36
CA GLU A 152 19.07 -31.80 -4.63
C GLU A 152 17.68 -31.43 -5.18
N PHE A 153 17.15 -30.27 -4.78
CA PHE A 153 16.22 -29.54 -5.64
C PHE A 153 16.70 -28.11 -5.84
N GLY A 154 17.04 -27.81 -7.09
CA GLY A 154 17.48 -26.51 -7.55
C GLY A 154 16.49 -25.41 -7.17
N THR A 155 17.04 -24.23 -6.94
CA THR A 155 16.33 -22.96 -6.81
C THR A 155 15.13 -22.88 -7.76
N PRO A 156 13.90 -22.65 -7.26
CA PRO A 156 12.83 -22.17 -8.11
C PRO A 156 13.24 -20.79 -8.62
N ARG A 157 13.45 -20.71 -9.93
CA ARG A 157 13.59 -19.46 -10.67
C ARG A 157 12.41 -18.57 -10.27
N SER A 158 12.70 -17.40 -9.70
CA SER A 158 11.70 -16.36 -9.52
C SER A 158 11.15 -16.04 -10.91
N SER A 159 9.94 -16.49 -11.19
CA SER A 159 9.14 -16.04 -12.33
C SER A 159 8.83 -14.56 -12.09
N ARG A 160 9.76 -13.69 -12.50
CA ARG A 160 9.41 -12.32 -12.86
C ARG A 160 8.50 -12.41 -14.08
N GLN A 161 7.20 -12.50 -13.87
CA GLN A 161 6.25 -12.03 -14.86
C GLN A 161 6.24 -10.51 -14.80
N SER A 162 7.13 -9.91 -15.58
CA SER A 162 7.00 -8.55 -16.06
C SER A 162 5.75 -8.47 -16.92
N LEU A 163 4.66 -7.89 -16.39
CA LEU A 163 3.65 -7.27 -17.25
C LEU A 163 4.33 -6.09 -17.95
N GLN A 164 4.61 -6.22 -19.23
CA GLN A 164 4.85 -5.09 -20.11
C GLN A 164 3.51 -4.68 -20.74
N PRO A 165 3.16 -3.38 -20.78
CA PRO A 165 2.01 -2.93 -21.56
C PRO A 165 2.32 -3.03 -23.06
N ALA A 166 1.31 -3.47 -23.81
CA ALA A 166 1.34 -3.56 -25.26
C ALA A 166 1.67 -2.20 -25.89
N ARG A 167 2.72 -2.15 -26.70
CA ARG A 167 2.94 -1.07 -27.66
C ARG A 167 1.94 -1.24 -28.79
N HIS A 168 1.00 -0.31 -28.92
CA HIS A 168 0.34 -0.07 -30.19
C HIS A 168 1.36 0.50 -31.17
N GLN A 169 1.68 -0.25 -32.21
CA GLN A 169 2.34 0.27 -33.41
C GLN A 169 1.31 1.06 -34.22
N GLN A 170 1.72 2.26 -34.64
CA GLN A 170 1.25 2.89 -35.87
C GLN A 170 1.71 2.07 -37.07
#